data_AF-A0A5T1LLB5-F1
#
_entry.id   AF-A0A5T1LLB5-F1
#
_cell.length_a   1.000
_cell.length_b   1.000
_cell.length_c   1.000
_cell.angle_alpha   90.00
_cell.angle_beta   90.00
_cell.angle_gamma   90.00
#
_symmetry.space_group_name_H-M   'P 1'
#
loop_
_entity.id
_entity.type
_entity.pdbx_description
1 polymer ?
#
loop_
_entity_poly.entity_id
_entity_poly.type
_entity_poly.pdbx_seq_one_letter_code
_entity_poly.pdbx_strand_id
1 'polypeptide(L)'
;MAETIKQYYNLFSNALGQSFPNDKTSFSEADINSMPKGYAINGIKSMDFNDPSNRMNITHLRDFSNSSITNIYQTPEQMKEAESLYIQSGSLIDGINGHSFGLSLEEIKNVSKGEDWQFNPDMSVYPQNEDGSYSKEALFMSFLKSYGSGQPVESSETTLNPKVEAYNRAMAKESFNGDSIALNDIITGKVDFASLLKGYAQDGWLDADIYAMEKGVAWQNTSIGYGGAWFDNQFNQAKANGWKASSESINSFADSIADRLNNLIGQTRV
;
A
#
# COMPACT_ATOMS: atom_id res chain seq x y z
N MET A 1 15.13 5.68 16.97
CA MET A 1 15.74 6.08 15.68
C MET A 1 16.55 4.94 15.06
N ALA A 2 17.48 4.29 15.77
CA ALA A 2 18.25 3.18 15.22
C ALA A 2 17.38 2.02 14.68
N GLU A 3 16.38 1.57 15.45
CA GLU A 3 15.44 0.53 14.97
C GLU A 3 14.57 0.99 13.80
N THR A 4 14.19 2.28 13.76
CA THR A 4 13.46 2.87 12.62
C THR A 4 14.26 2.76 11.32
N ILE A 5 15.49 3.23 11.35
CA ILE A 5 16.39 3.18 10.19
C ILE A 5 16.69 1.73 9.81
N LYS A 6 16.90 0.84 10.79
CA LYS A 6 17.17 -0.58 10.55
C LYS A 6 16.00 -1.29 9.87
N GLN A 7 14.77 -1.09 10.33
CA GLN A 7 13.59 -1.70 9.72
C GLN A 7 13.41 -1.23 8.27
N TYR A 8 13.53 0.07 8.01
CA TYR A 8 13.50 0.58 6.64
C TYR A 8 14.66 0.11 5.78
N TYR A 9 15.87 0.01 6.34
CA TYR A 9 17.03 -0.50 5.61
C TYR A 9 16.87 -1.97 5.22
N ASN A 10 16.26 -2.78 6.09
CA ASN A 10 15.93 -4.18 5.77
C ASN A 10 14.92 -4.26 4.62
N LEU A 11 13.86 -3.46 4.67
CA LEU A 11 12.86 -3.38 3.60
C LEU A 11 13.47 -2.89 2.28
N PHE A 12 14.25 -1.82 2.32
CA PHE A 12 15.01 -1.29 1.18
C PHE A 12 15.96 -2.35 0.60
N SER A 13 16.74 -3.02 1.46
CA SER A 13 17.68 -4.05 1.02
C SER A 13 16.96 -5.25 0.40
N ASN A 14 15.79 -5.63 0.94
CA ASN A 14 14.98 -6.70 0.38
C ASN A 14 14.41 -6.34 -1.00
N ALA A 15 13.95 -5.10 -1.18
CA ALA A 15 13.48 -4.58 -2.48
C ALA A 15 14.62 -4.46 -3.50
N LEU A 16 15.75 -3.87 -3.09
CA LEU A 16 16.92 -3.71 -3.95
C LEU A 16 17.50 -5.06 -4.40
N GLY A 17 17.54 -6.03 -3.47
CA GLY A 17 17.98 -7.40 -3.73
C GLY A 17 17.10 -8.18 -4.71
N GLN A 18 15.89 -7.69 -5.02
CA GLN A 18 15.07 -8.28 -6.09
C GLN A 18 15.58 -7.93 -7.49
N SER A 19 16.29 -6.80 -7.62
CA SER A 19 16.75 -6.28 -8.92
C SER A 19 18.26 -6.48 -9.12
N PHE A 20 19.03 -6.51 -8.03
CA PHE A 20 20.49 -6.51 -8.09
C PHE A 20 21.13 -7.47 -7.09
N PRO A 21 22.36 -7.94 -7.34
CA PRO A 21 23.17 -8.62 -6.34
C PRO A 21 23.32 -7.80 -5.06
N ASN A 22 23.28 -8.47 -3.90
CA ASN A 22 23.29 -7.82 -2.58
C ASN A 22 24.58 -7.01 -2.29
N ASP A 23 25.68 -7.34 -2.99
CA ASP A 23 26.99 -6.70 -2.89
C ASP A 23 27.17 -5.51 -3.84
N LYS A 24 26.20 -5.20 -4.71
CA LYS A 24 26.23 -3.99 -5.55
C LYS A 24 26.06 -2.75 -4.69
N THR A 25 27.03 -1.83 -4.78
CA THR A 25 27.08 -0.57 -3.99
C THR A 25 27.01 0.70 -4.84
N SER A 26 27.08 0.57 -6.17
CA SER A 26 27.02 1.69 -7.13
C SER A 26 26.01 1.38 -8.24
N PHE A 27 25.20 2.38 -8.57
CA PHE A 27 24.03 2.27 -9.44
C PHE A 27 24.06 3.36 -10.52
N SER A 28 24.15 2.95 -11.78
CA SER A 28 24.02 3.85 -12.92
C SER A 28 22.59 4.34 -13.10
N GLU A 29 22.37 5.38 -13.92
CA GLU A 29 21.02 5.78 -14.31
C GLU A 29 20.26 4.65 -15.02
N ALA A 30 20.96 3.80 -15.79
CA ALA A 30 20.36 2.64 -16.43
C ALA A 30 19.90 1.59 -15.40
N ASP A 31 20.70 1.34 -14.36
CA ASP A 31 20.30 0.47 -13.24
C ASP A 31 19.01 1.02 -12.60
N ILE A 32 19.00 2.31 -12.25
CA ILE A 32 17.86 2.93 -11.56
C ILE A 32 16.59 2.90 -12.43
N ASN A 33 16.70 3.18 -13.73
CA ASN A 33 15.57 3.14 -14.65
C ASN A 33 15.02 1.72 -14.86
N SER A 34 15.86 0.69 -14.68
CA SER A 34 15.46 -0.71 -14.79
C SER A 34 14.74 -1.25 -13.54
N MET A 35 14.71 -0.48 -12.44
CA MET A 35 14.02 -0.90 -11.23
C MET A 35 12.50 -1.05 -11.44
N PRO A 36 11.88 -2.01 -10.72
CA PRO A 36 10.44 -2.13 -10.63
C PRO A 36 9.76 -0.81 -10.27
N LYS A 37 8.55 -0.62 -10.78
CA LYS A 37 7.73 0.57 -10.52
C LYS A 37 7.03 0.51 -9.17
N GLY A 38 6.89 -0.67 -8.59
CA GLY A 38 6.46 -0.81 -7.21
C GLY A 38 6.57 -2.24 -6.69
N TYR A 39 6.20 -2.38 -5.42
CA TYR A 39 6.30 -3.62 -4.67
C TYR A 39 5.10 -3.77 -3.75
N ALA A 40 4.63 -4.99 -3.54
CA ALA A 40 3.72 -5.29 -2.44
C ALA A 40 4.51 -5.85 -1.26
N ILE A 41 4.08 -5.46 -0.06
CA ILE A 41 4.74 -5.80 1.19
C ILE A 41 3.75 -6.59 2.05
N ASN A 42 4.20 -7.70 2.60
CA ASN A 42 3.45 -8.44 3.60
C ASN A 42 4.20 -8.42 4.94
N GLY A 43 3.55 -8.86 6.02
CA GLY A 43 4.16 -9.00 7.35
C GLY A 43 4.31 -7.66 8.10
N ILE A 44 3.68 -6.60 7.60
CA ILE A 44 3.57 -5.33 8.31
C ILE A 44 2.62 -5.54 9.48
N LYS A 45 3.07 -5.29 10.71
CA LYS A 45 2.13 -5.20 11.83
C LYS A 45 1.67 -3.76 11.98
N SER A 46 0.40 -3.60 12.25
CA SER A 46 -0.26 -2.30 12.42
C SER A 46 -1.28 -2.41 13.55
N MET A 47 -2.21 -1.45 13.63
CA MET A 47 -3.31 -1.52 14.59
C MET A 47 -4.14 -2.79 14.38
N ASP A 48 -4.32 -3.52 15.47
CA ASP A 48 -5.23 -4.65 15.54
C ASP A 48 -6.06 -4.56 16.82
N PHE A 49 -7.25 -3.95 16.73
CA PHE A 49 -8.13 -3.78 17.89
C PHE A 49 -8.74 -5.11 18.37
N ASN A 50 -8.61 -6.21 17.62
CA ASN A 50 -8.97 -7.55 18.09
C ASN A 50 -7.90 -8.15 19.03
N ASP A 51 -6.68 -7.60 19.06
CA ASP A 51 -5.65 -7.87 20.04
C ASP A 51 -5.47 -6.67 20.99
N PRO A 52 -6.11 -6.68 22.17
CA PRO A 52 -5.97 -5.59 23.15
C PRO A 52 -4.54 -5.38 23.66
N SER A 53 -3.66 -6.38 23.50
CA SER A 53 -2.25 -6.28 23.90
C SER A 53 -1.37 -5.61 22.84
N ASN A 54 -1.89 -5.43 21.63
CA ASN A 54 -1.15 -4.82 20.54
C ASN A 54 -0.86 -3.33 20.86
N ARG A 55 0.43 -3.03 21.09
CA ARG A 55 0.90 -1.67 21.36
C ARG A 55 0.63 -0.69 20.22
N MET A 56 0.52 -1.17 18.98
CA MET A 56 0.26 -0.34 17.81
C MET A 56 -1.14 0.29 17.86
N ASN A 57 -2.09 -0.30 18.60
CA ASN A 57 -3.39 0.32 18.92
C ASN A 57 -3.25 1.63 19.70
N ILE A 58 -2.09 1.84 20.34
CA ILE A 58 -1.78 3.02 21.14
C ILE A 58 -0.79 3.92 20.41
N THR A 59 0.23 3.36 19.78
CA THR A 59 1.28 4.15 19.11
C THR A 59 0.88 4.62 17.72
N HIS A 60 -0.05 3.91 17.07
CA HIS A 60 -0.46 4.11 15.67
C HIS A 60 0.71 4.02 14.68
N LEU A 61 1.85 3.48 15.11
CA LEU A 61 3.01 3.25 14.26
C LEU A 61 2.93 1.85 13.66
N ARG A 62 3.55 1.68 12.49
CA ARG A 62 3.70 0.37 11.84
C ARG A 62 5.00 -0.28 12.29
N ASP A 63 5.02 -1.60 12.33
CA ASP A 63 6.22 -2.42 12.55
C ASP A 63 6.53 -3.20 11.26
N PHE A 64 7.69 -2.91 10.68
CA PHE A 64 8.20 -3.52 9.47
C PHE A 64 9.26 -4.61 9.76
N SER A 65 9.50 -4.96 11.03
CA SER A 65 10.56 -5.91 11.43
C SER A 65 10.46 -7.29 10.77
N ASN A 66 9.24 -7.75 10.48
CA ASN A 66 8.96 -9.01 9.78
C ASN A 66 8.43 -8.78 8.36
N SER A 67 8.58 -7.56 7.83
CA SER A 67 8.05 -7.24 6.51
C SER A 67 8.94 -7.81 5.40
N SER A 68 8.30 -8.23 4.31
CA SER A 68 8.99 -8.76 3.13
C SER A 68 8.23 -8.41 1.86
N ILE A 69 8.97 -8.27 0.77
CA ILE A 69 8.39 -8.13 -0.57
C ILE A 69 7.73 -9.45 -0.99
N THR A 70 6.47 -9.39 -1.39
CA THR A 70 5.72 -10.56 -1.90
C THR A 70 5.40 -10.47 -3.37
N ASN A 71 5.33 -9.26 -3.92
CA ASN A 71 5.06 -9.02 -5.32
C ASN A 71 5.93 -7.87 -5.84
N ILE A 72 6.33 -7.96 -7.11
CA ILE A 72 7.08 -6.97 -7.84
C ILE A 72 6.24 -6.48 -9.02
N TYR A 73 5.99 -5.19 -9.09
CA TYR A 73 5.29 -4.51 -10.17
C TYR A 73 6.31 -3.89 -11.12
N GLN A 74 6.59 -4.57 -12.22
CA GLN A 74 7.59 -4.16 -13.20
C GLN A 74 7.13 -2.97 -14.05
N THR A 75 5.81 -2.81 -14.24
CA THR A 75 5.25 -1.74 -15.05
C THR A 75 4.28 -0.86 -14.25
N PRO A 76 4.05 0.39 -14.68
CA PRO A 76 3.05 1.25 -14.07
C PRO A 76 1.63 0.65 -14.11
N GLU A 77 1.32 -0.13 -15.14
CA GLU A 77 0.01 -0.78 -15.30
C GLU A 77 -0.22 -1.85 -14.23
N GLN A 78 0.80 -2.66 -13.92
CA GLN A 78 0.72 -3.64 -12.83
C GLN A 78 0.51 -2.97 -11.48
N MET A 79 1.20 -1.84 -11.23
CA MET A 79 1.02 -1.07 -9.99
C MET A 79 -0.38 -0.45 -9.89
N LYS A 80 -0.89 0.13 -10.98
CA LYS A 80 -2.25 0.69 -11.04
C LYS A 80 -3.31 -0.40 -10.86
N GLU A 81 -3.07 -1.59 -11.41
CA GLU A 81 -3.98 -2.73 -11.25
C GLU A 81 -4.00 -3.24 -9.81
N ALA A 82 -2.85 -3.29 -9.14
CA ALA A 82 -2.75 -3.64 -7.73
C ALA A 82 -3.54 -2.68 -6.83
N GLU A 83 -3.38 -1.36 -7.06
CA GLU A 83 -4.13 -0.31 -6.34
C GLU A 83 -5.65 -0.40 -6.63
N SER A 84 -6.00 -0.61 -7.90
CA SER A 84 -7.39 -0.83 -8.35
C SER A 84 -8.05 -2.01 -7.63
N LEU A 85 -7.37 -3.16 -7.60
CA LEU A 85 -7.87 -4.36 -6.92
C LEU A 85 -7.99 -4.16 -5.41
N TYR A 86 -7.01 -3.49 -4.79
CA TYR A 86 -7.09 -3.14 -3.37
C TYR A 86 -8.34 -2.32 -3.08
N ILE A 87 -8.57 -1.22 -3.81
CA ILE A 87 -9.72 -0.34 -3.59
C ILE A 87 -11.05 -1.04 -3.90
N GLN A 88 -11.16 -1.70 -5.06
CA GLN A 88 -12.39 -2.38 -5.49
C GLN A 88 -12.71 -3.63 -4.65
N SER A 89 -11.73 -4.18 -3.93
CA SER A 89 -11.99 -5.19 -2.90
C SER A 89 -12.57 -4.61 -1.61
N GLY A 90 -12.81 -3.30 -1.52
CA GLY A 90 -13.15 -2.63 -0.27
C GLY A 90 -11.96 -2.50 0.68
N SER A 91 -10.73 -2.47 0.15
CA SER A 91 -9.47 -2.48 0.92
C SER A 91 -9.28 -3.74 1.79
N LEU A 92 -9.95 -4.85 1.45
CA LEU A 92 -9.92 -6.08 2.25
C LEU A 92 -8.61 -6.86 2.10
N ILE A 93 -7.95 -6.79 0.93
CA ILE A 93 -6.77 -7.60 0.66
C ILE A 93 -5.51 -6.92 1.22
N ASP A 94 -4.95 -7.49 2.29
CA ASP A 94 -3.64 -7.08 2.77
C ASP A 94 -2.51 -7.71 1.94
N GLY A 95 -1.46 -6.93 1.67
CA GLY A 95 -0.28 -7.39 0.93
C GLY A 95 -0.39 -7.38 -0.59
N ILE A 96 -1.40 -6.72 -1.18
CA ILE A 96 -1.45 -6.43 -2.62
C ILE A 96 -1.22 -4.96 -2.96
N ASN A 97 -1.38 -4.05 -1.99
CA ASN A 97 -1.23 -2.63 -2.29
C ASN A 97 0.22 -2.31 -2.72
N GLY A 98 0.35 -1.57 -3.81
CA GLY A 98 1.63 -1.26 -4.42
C GLY A 98 2.32 -0.06 -3.80
N HIS A 99 3.60 -0.23 -3.46
CA HIS A 99 4.48 0.83 -2.95
C HIS A 99 5.62 1.08 -3.94
N SER A 100 5.76 2.31 -4.45
CA SER A 100 6.84 2.67 -5.38
C SER A 100 8.20 2.82 -4.72
N PHE A 101 8.23 3.05 -3.40
CA PHE A 101 9.42 3.31 -2.58
C PHE A 101 10.34 4.43 -3.08
N GLY A 102 9.91 5.25 -4.05
CA GLY A 102 10.71 6.34 -4.63
C GLY A 102 12.10 5.91 -5.08
N LEU A 103 12.25 4.66 -5.51
CA LEU A 103 13.47 4.11 -6.10
C LEU A 103 13.54 4.53 -7.58
N SER A 104 13.64 5.85 -7.81
CA SER A 104 13.52 6.47 -9.13
C SER A 104 14.51 7.62 -9.28
N LEU A 105 14.91 7.92 -10.51
CA LEU A 105 15.77 9.08 -10.78
C LEU A 105 15.10 10.41 -10.42
N GLU A 106 13.77 10.50 -10.52
CA GLU A 106 13.01 11.69 -10.19
C GLU A 106 13.20 12.02 -8.70
N GLU A 107 12.99 11.04 -7.83
CA GLU A 107 13.12 11.19 -6.37
C GLU A 107 14.55 11.46 -5.94
N ILE A 108 15.53 10.78 -6.54
CA ILE A 108 16.96 11.00 -6.25
C ILE A 108 17.37 12.43 -6.63
N LYS A 109 16.92 12.93 -7.78
CA LYS A 109 17.24 14.29 -8.26
C LYS A 109 16.40 15.37 -7.58
N ASN A 110 15.35 14.99 -6.87
CA ASN A 110 14.49 15.94 -6.19
C ASN A 110 15.16 16.48 -4.90
N VAL A 111 15.79 17.64 -5.03
CA VAL A 111 16.42 18.38 -3.91
C VAL A 111 15.44 19.29 -3.14
N SER A 112 14.14 19.26 -3.46
CA SER A 112 13.17 20.12 -2.77
C SER A 112 13.01 19.71 -1.31
N LYS A 113 12.92 20.72 -0.43
CA LYS A 113 12.56 20.55 0.98
C LYS A 113 11.04 20.39 1.09
N GLY A 114 10.62 19.47 1.94
CA GLY A 114 9.22 19.18 2.22
C GLY A 114 8.70 20.12 3.30
N GLU A 115 7.46 19.90 3.70
CA GLU A 115 6.90 20.57 4.88
C GLU A 115 7.53 20.00 6.17
N ASP A 116 7.44 20.75 7.27
CA ASP A 116 8.10 20.43 8.54
C ASP A 116 7.69 19.07 9.16
N TRP A 117 6.58 18.49 8.73
CA TRP A 117 6.10 17.18 9.18
C TRP A 117 6.63 15.99 8.35
N GLN A 118 7.29 16.25 7.22
CA GLN A 118 7.81 15.21 6.34
C GLN A 118 9.29 14.94 6.62
N PHE A 119 9.69 13.65 6.62
CA PHE A 119 11.09 13.29 6.53
C PHE A 119 11.58 13.52 5.09
N ASN A 120 12.03 14.75 4.81
CA ASN A 120 12.52 15.14 3.50
C ASN A 120 14.00 15.59 3.58
N PRO A 121 14.95 14.64 3.49
CA PRO A 121 16.37 14.95 3.55
C PRO A 121 16.85 15.73 2.32
N ASP A 122 17.83 16.61 2.52
CA ASP A 122 18.52 17.30 1.43
C ASP A 122 19.38 16.30 0.65
N MET A 123 18.96 15.94 -0.56
CA MET A 123 19.65 14.97 -1.40
C MET A 123 20.97 15.50 -1.99
N SER A 124 21.24 16.81 -1.93
CA SER A 124 22.47 17.38 -2.47
C SER A 124 23.74 16.93 -1.73
N VAL A 125 23.60 16.43 -0.50
CA VAL A 125 24.71 15.85 0.28
C VAL A 125 25.11 14.44 -0.18
N TYR A 126 24.37 13.87 -1.14
CA TYR A 126 24.64 12.58 -1.77
C TYR A 126 24.95 12.76 -3.27
N PRO A 127 26.10 13.34 -3.63
CA PRO A 127 26.45 13.58 -5.02
C PRO A 127 26.68 12.27 -5.78
N GLN A 128 26.66 12.36 -7.11
CA GLN A 128 27.12 11.27 -7.96
C GLN A 128 28.61 10.98 -7.72
N ASN A 129 28.98 9.71 -7.88
CA ASN A 129 30.37 9.28 -7.95
C ASN A 129 31.05 9.85 -9.21
N GLU A 130 32.38 9.75 -9.30
CA GLU A 130 33.16 10.27 -10.44
C GLU A 130 32.72 9.69 -11.80
N ASP A 131 32.20 8.45 -11.80
CA ASP A 131 31.67 7.76 -12.98
C ASP A 131 30.21 8.10 -13.31
N GLY A 132 29.59 9.02 -12.56
CA GLY A 132 28.19 9.42 -12.71
C GLY A 132 27.18 8.49 -12.06
N SER A 133 27.61 7.43 -11.36
CA SER A 133 26.74 6.52 -10.62
C SER A 133 26.30 7.11 -9.27
N TYR A 134 25.23 6.56 -8.70
CA TYR A 134 24.75 6.87 -7.34
C TYR A 134 25.17 5.77 -6.37
N SER A 135 25.51 6.13 -5.14
CA SER A 135 25.83 5.15 -4.10
C SER A 135 24.57 4.47 -3.55
N LYS A 136 24.74 3.31 -2.91
CA LYS A 136 23.64 2.62 -2.19
C LYS A 136 23.02 3.50 -1.11
N GLU A 137 23.82 4.33 -0.45
CA GLU A 137 23.37 5.30 0.55
C GLU A 137 22.48 6.36 -0.09
N ALA A 138 22.84 6.88 -1.27
CA ALA A 138 22.00 7.83 -2.00
C ALA A 138 20.64 7.21 -2.35
N LEU A 139 20.62 5.96 -2.82
CA LEU A 139 19.37 5.23 -3.09
C LEU A 139 18.55 5.00 -1.80
N PHE A 140 19.20 4.64 -0.70
CA PHE A 140 18.50 4.44 0.58
C PHE A 140 17.90 5.75 1.12
N MET A 141 18.59 6.87 0.96
CA MET A 141 18.08 8.17 1.38
C MET A 141 16.94 8.66 0.49
N SER A 142 16.98 8.37 -0.81
CA SER A 142 15.83 8.56 -1.71
C SER A 142 14.65 7.68 -1.30
N PHE A 143 14.92 6.42 -0.93
CA PHE A 143 13.91 5.51 -0.39
C PHE A 143 13.25 6.10 0.85
N LEU A 144 14.02 6.60 1.82
CA LEU A 144 13.46 7.21 3.03
C LEU A 144 12.71 8.52 2.76
N LYS A 145 13.13 9.29 1.75
CA LYS A 145 12.45 10.52 1.30
C LYS A 145 11.09 10.23 0.64
N SER A 146 10.93 9.06 0.02
CA SER A 146 9.69 8.68 -0.66
C SER A 146 8.49 8.67 0.29
N TYR A 147 7.31 9.04 -0.22
CA TYR A 147 6.10 9.13 0.60
C TYR A 147 5.79 7.81 1.32
N GLY A 148 5.59 7.88 2.63
CA GLY A 148 5.32 6.71 3.48
C GLY A 148 6.56 5.99 4.03
N SER A 149 7.75 6.36 3.57
CA SER A 149 9.04 5.92 4.10
C SER A 149 9.64 6.99 5.02
N GLY A 150 10.56 6.60 5.91
CA GLY A 150 11.22 7.54 6.85
C GLY A 150 10.36 8.03 8.03
N GLN A 151 9.12 7.53 8.18
CA GLN A 151 8.27 7.83 9.33
C GLN A 151 8.72 7.05 10.58
N PRO A 152 8.43 7.51 11.80
CA PRO A 152 8.64 6.68 12.99
C PRO A 152 7.91 5.33 12.85
N VAL A 153 8.57 4.25 13.29
CA VAL A 153 8.03 2.88 13.30
C VAL A 153 7.95 2.38 14.74
N GLU A 154 7.11 1.39 14.99
CA GLU A 154 6.99 0.78 16.31
C GLU A 154 8.27 0.02 16.67
N SER A 155 8.67 0.13 17.94
CA SER A 155 9.79 -0.59 18.54
C SER A 155 9.59 -0.69 20.05
N SER A 156 10.34 -1.56 20.73
CA SER A 156 10.29 -1.68 22.19
C SER A 156 10.60 -0.37 22.92
N GLU A 157 11.40 0.50 22.29
CA GLU A 157 11.86 1.77 22.84
C GLU A 157 10.96 2.95 22.44
N THR A 158 9.91 2.71 21.66
CA THR A 158 8.98 3.77 21.24
C THR A 158 8.21 4.28 22.45
N THR A 159 8.32 5.59 22.67
CA THR A 159 7.61 6.30 23.75
C THR A 159 6.74 7.40 23.16
N LEU A 160 5.57 7.61 23.78
CA LEU A 160 4.66 8.69 23.44
C LEU A 160 4.68 9.76 24.52
N ASN A 161 4.21 10.95 24.17
CA ASN A 161 3.82 11.91 25.18
C ASN A 161 2.75 11.28 26.09
N PRO A 162 2.87 11.35 27.43
CA PRO A 162 1.93 10.69 28.34
C PRO A 162 0.46 11.08 28.14
N LYS A 163 0.17 12.31 27.71
CA LYS A 163 -1.20 12.75 27.41
C LYS A 163 -1.75 12.08 26.15
N VAL A 164 -0.93 11.96 25.11
CA VAL A 164 -1.29 11.29 23.86
C VAL A 164 -1.48 9.79 24.11
N GLU A 165 -0.61 9.18 24.91
CA GLU A 165 -0.73 7.77 25.26
C GLU A 165 -2.03 7.49 26.03
N ALA A 166 -2.37 8.31 27.04
CA ALA A 166 -3.61 8.16 27.79
C ALA A 166 -4.86 8.30 26.91
N TYR A 167 -4.84 9.28 25.99
CA TYR A 167 -5.91 9.47 25.02
C TYR A 167 -6.04 8.28 24.07
N ASN A 168 -4.95 7.83 23.43
CA ASN A 168 -4.97 6.71 22.50
C ASN A 168 -5.41 5.40 23.19
N ARG A 169 -5.00 5.19 24.45
CA ARG A 169 -5.49 4.04 25.26
C ARG A 169 -7.00 4.07 25.52
N ALA A 170 -7.59 5.26 25.70
CA ALA A 170 -9.03 5.39 25.83
C ALA A 170 -9.72 5.11 24.49
N MET A 171 -9.20 5.67 23.40
CA MET A 171 -9.72 5.44 22.05
C MET A 171 -9.67 3.98 21.64
N ALA A 172 -8.56 3.28 21.89
CA ALA A 172 -8.39 1.88 21.54
C ALA A 172 -9.42 0.95 22.20
N LYS A 173 -9.95 1.31 23.39
CA LYS A 173 -11.00 0.52 24.07
C LYS A 173 -12.37 0.62 23.40
N GLU A 174 -12.63 1.74 22.74
CA GLU A 174 -13.89 2.02 22.03
C GLU A 174 -13.78 1.68 20.53
N SER A 175 -12.59 1.29 20.08
CA SER A 175 -12.31 0.99 18.68
C SER A 175 -12.54 -0.47 18.38
N PHE A 176 -12.89 -0.77 17.12
CA PHE A 176 -13.04 -2.10 16.59
C PHE A 176 -12.36 -2.16 15.22
N ASN A 177 -11.92 -3.35 14.84
CA ASN A 177 -11.32 -3.59 13.54
C ASN A 177 -12.37 -3.92 12.49
N GLY A 178 -12.11 -3.51 11.24
CA GLY A 178 -12.67 -4.20 10.08
C GLY A 178 -11.84 -5.44 9.77
N ASP A 179 -12.47 -6.46 9.19
CA ASP A 179 -11.77 -7.67 8.77
C ASP A 179 -10.87 -7.37 7.56
N SER A 180 -9.57 -7.67 7.65
CA SER A 180 -8.66 -7.72 6.51
C SER A 180 -8.24 -9.16 6.26
N ILE A 181 -7.88 -9.46 5.01
CA ILE A 181 -7.56 -10.81 4.56
C ILE A 181 -6.18 -10.79 3.95
N ALA A 182 -5.31 -11.62 4.51
CA ALA A 182 -3.98 -11.82 3.97
C ALA A 182 -4.07 -12.38 2.54
N LEU A 183 -3.40 -11.74 1.59
CA LEU A 183 -3.29 -12.21 0.21
C LEU A 183 -2.89 -13.69 0.12
N ASN A 184 -2.03 -14.15 1.02
CA ASN A 184 -1.59 -15.54 1.06
C ASN A 184 -2.72 -16.53 1.40
N ASP A 185 -3.71 -16.14 2.21
CA ASP A 185 -4.83 -17.02 2.55
C ASP A 185 -5.80 -17.16 1.37
N ILE A 186 -5.92 -16.13 0.53
CA ILE A 186 -6.62 -16.19 -0.76
C ILE A 186 -5.88 -17.15 -1.71
N ILE A 187 -4.59 -16.92 -1.91
CA ILE A 187 -3.75 -17.70 -2.84
C ILE A 187 -3.73 -19.18 -2.47
N THR A 188 -3.67 -19.50 -1.17
CA THR A 188 -3.62 -20.89 -0.69
C THR A 188 -4.98 -21.57 -0.68
N GLY A 189 -6.05 -20.87 -1.09
CA GLY A 189 -7.41 -21.38 -1.13
C GLY A 189 -8.06 -21.54 0.25
N LYS A 190 -7.45 -21.00 1.31
CA LYS A 190 -8.10 -20.95 2.64
C LYS A 190 -9.29 -20.01 2.64
N VAL A 191 -9.24 -18.97 1.82
CA VAL A 191 -10.33 -18.02 1.58
C VAL A 191 -10.75 -18.11 0.12
N ASP A 192 -12.01 -18.47 -0.12
CA ASP A 192 -12.64 -18.30 -1.43
C ASP A 192 -13.02 -16.82 -1.59
N PHE A 193 -12.12 -16.08 -2.21
CA PHE A 193 -12.23 -14.63 -2.31
C PHE A 193 -13.42 -14.18 -3.17
N ALA A 194 -13.75 -14.90 -4.24
CA ALA A 194 -14.92 -14.56 -5.06
C ALA A 194 -16.22 -14.73 -4.27
N SER A 195 -16.36 -15.84 -3.54
CA SER A 195 -17.53 -16.07 -2.68
C SER A 195 -17.65 -15.03 -1.56
N LEU A 196 -16.53 -14.61 -0.98
CA LEU A 196 -16.52 -13.54 0.01
C LEU A 196 -16.99 -12.19 -0.56
N LEU A 197 -16.45 -11.77 -1.71
CA LEU A 197 -16.88 -10.54 -2.37
C LEU A 197 -18.38 -10.58 -2.70
N LYS A 198 -18.90 -11.74 -3.12
CA LYS A 198 -20.35 -11.92 -3.34
C LYS A 198 -21.15 -11.68 -2.06
N GLY A 199 -20.67 -12.17 -0.90
CA GLY A 199 -21.29 -11.91 0.40
C GLY A 199 -21.36 -10.41 0.72
N TYR A 200 -20.23 -9.70 0.67
CA TYR A 200 -20.22 -8.25 0.92
C TYR A 200 -21.07 -7.45 -0.07
N ALA A 201 -21.06 -7.85 -1.34
CA ALA A 201 -21.88 -7.24 -2.37
C ALA A 201 -23.39 -7.46 -2.15
N GLN A 202 -23.81 -8.63 -1.67
CA GLN A 202 -25.21 -8.90 -1.32
C GLN A 202 -25.71 -8.01 -0.18
N ASP A 203 -24.83 -7.69 0.77
CA ASP A 203 -25.11 -6.77 1.87
C ASP A 203 -25.03 -5.29 1.44
N GLY A 204 -24.68 -5.02 0.18
CA GLY A 204 -24.61 -3.68 -0.43
C GLY A 204 -23.32 -2.92 -0.13
N TRP A 205 -22.32 -3.55 0.50
CA TRP A 205 -21.04 -2.88 0.82
C TRP A 205 -20.27 -2.45 -0.43
N LEU A 206 -20.44 -3.19 -1.54
CA LEU A 206 -19.74 -2.98 -2.80
C LEU A 206 -20.64 -2.34 -3.88
N ASP A 207 -21.79 -1.79 -3.47
CA ASP A 207 -22.78 -1.22 -4.40
C ASP A 207 -22.20 -0.11 -5.28
N ALA A 208 -21.35 0.76 -4.71
CA ALA A 208 -20.71 1.84 -5.45
C ALA A 208 -19.75 1.28 -6.52
N ASP A 209 -18.92 0.31 -6.17
CA ASP A 209 -17.98 -0.32 -7.10
C ASP A 209 -18.68 -1.09 -8.21
N ILE A 210 -19.76 -1.81 -7.88
CA ILE A 210 -20.60 -2.52 -8.84
C ILE A 210 -21.28 -1.53 -9.79
N TYR A 211 -21.86 -0.44 -9.26
CA TYR A 211 -22.49 0.59 -10.09
C TYR A 211 -21.48 1.26 -11.02
N ALA A 212 -20.27 1.56 -10.53
CA ALA A 212 -19.21 2.12 -11.35
C ALA A 212 -18.82 1.17 -12.49
N MET A 213 -18.68 -0.12 -12.21
CA MET A 213 -18.40 -1.15 -13.22
C MET A 213 -19.52 -1.23 -14.27
N GLU A 214 -20.80 -1.25 -13.85
CA GLU A 214 -21.95 -1.27 -14.76
C GLU A 214 -21.99 -0.05 -15.71
N LYS A 215 -21.52 1.10 -15.23
CA LYS A 215 -21.48 2.35 -16.00
C LYS A 215 -20.17 2.56 -16.76
N GLY A 216 -19.21 1.63 -16.66
CA GLY A 216 -17.89 1.78 -17.27
C GLY A 216 -17.10 2.98 -16.72
N VAL A 217 -17.39 3.37 -15.48
CA VAL A 217 -16.67 4.47 -14.80
C VAL A 217 -15.35 3.92 -14.28
N ALA A 218 -14.25 4.54 -14.68
CA ALA A 218 -12.94 4.24 -14.12
C ALA A 218 -12.93 4.55 -12.62
N TRP A 219 -12.41 3.62 -11.79
CA TRP A 219 -12.44 3.75 -10.33
C TRP A 219 -11.72 5.01 -9.82
N GLN A 220 -10.71 5.53 -10.53
CA GLN A 220 -10.07 6.78 -10.14
C GLN A 220 -11.07 7.95 -10.11
N ASN A 221 -12.10 7.88 -10.96
CA ASN A 221 -13.17 8.87 -11.02
C ASN A 221 -14.26 8.63 -9.98
N THR A 222 -14.25 7.51 -9.23
CA THR A 222 -15.19 7.26 -8.14
C THR A 222 -14.66 7.76 -6.79
N SER A 223 -13.36 8.02 -6.66
CA SER A 223 -12.75 8.35 -5.36
C SER A 223 -11.92 9.64 -5.31
N ILE A 224 -11.61 10.28 -6.46
CA ILE A 224 -10.67 11.42 -6.50
C ILE A 224 -11.34 12.69 -7.07
N GLY A 225 -11.21 13.79 -6.32
CA GLY A 225 -11.52 15.16 -6.77
C GLY A 225 -12.97 15.40 -7.20
N TYR A 226 -13.17 16.27 -8.19
CA TYR A 226 -14.49 16.60 -8.75
C TYR A 226 -15.20 15.39 -9.40
N GLY A 227 -14.43 14.38 -9.85
CA GLY A 227 -14.98 13.14 -10.41
C GLY A 227 -15.74 12.33 -9.37
N GLY A 228 -15.13 12.14 -8.19
CA GLY A 228 -15.75 11.43 -7.07
C GLY A 228 -17.07 12.07 -6.62
N ALA A 229 -17.09 13.39 -6.43
CA ALA A 229 -18.32 14.10 -6.04
C ALA A 229 -19.44 13.99 -7.08
N TRP A 230 -19.10 13.99 -8.38
CA TRP A 230 -20.08 13.80 -9.44
C TRP A 230 -20.60 12.36 -9.48
N PHE A 231 -19.71 11.38 -9.35
CA PHE A 231 -20.07 9.98 -9.24
C PHE A 231 -20.97 9.73 -8.03
N ASP A 232 -20.61 10.24 -6.85
CA ASP A 232 -21.41 10.11 -5.63
C ASP A 232 -22.81 10.68 -5.82
N ASN A 233 -22.94 11.83 -6.46
CA ASN A 233 -24.25 12.41 -6.76
C ASN A 233 -25.06 11.51 -7.70
N GLN A 234 -24.46 11.00 -8.79
CA GLN A 234 -25.11 10.08 -9.72
C GLN A 234 -25.54 8.77 -9.03
N PHE A 235 -24.64 8.18 -8.25
CA PHE A 235 -24.88 6.94 -7.52
C PHE A 235 -25.96 7.12 -6.44
N ASN A 236 -25.89 8.19 -5.65
CA ASN A 236 -26.91 8.50 -4.64
C ASN A 236 -28.28 8.76 -5.27
N GLN A 237 -28.34 9.42 -6.43
CA GLN A 237 -29.59 9.57 -7.19
C GLN A 237 -30.11 8.22 -7.68
N ALA A 238 -29.24 7.35 -8.20
CA ALA A 238 -29.64 6.01 -8.61
C ALA A 238 -30.18 5.20 -7.42
N LYS A 239 -29.51 5.24 -6.26
CA LYS A 239 -29.98 4.61 -5.01
C LYS A 239 -31.34 5.16 -4.56
N ALA A 240 -31.52 6.49 -4.60
CA ALA A 240 -32.79 7.13 -4.28
C ALA A 240 -33.92 6.70 -5.24
N ASN A 241 -33.58 6.43 -6.51
CA ASN A 241 -34.49 5.90 -7.51
C ASN A 241 -34.66 4.36 -7.45
N GLY A 242 -34.17 3.71 -6.39
CA GLY A 242 -34.38 2.29 -6.14
C GLY A 242 -33.36 1.36 -6.80
N TRP A 243 -32.25 1.88 -7.33
CA TRP A 243 -31.17 1.03 -7.84
C TRP A 243 -30.61 0.15 -6.73
N LYS A 244 -30.39 -1.12 -7.06
CA LYS A 244 -29.70 -2.14 -6.27
C LYS A 244 -28.94 -3.04 -7.23
N ALA A 245 -27.77 -3.52 -6.82
CA ALA A 245 -27.01 -4.48 -7.61
C ALA A 245 -27.86 -5.74 -7.88
N SER A 246 -27.89 -6.17 -9.14
CA SER A 246 -28.52 -7.45 -9.51
C SER A 246 -27.62 -8.63 -9.13
N SER A 247 -28.18 -9.83 -8.96
CA SER A 247 -27.39 -11.04 -8.72
C SER A 247 -26.36 -11.28 -9.83
N GLU A 248 -26.73 -10.99 -11.08
CA GLU A 248 -25.85 -11.06 -12.24
C GLU A 248 -24.69 -10.07 -12.14
N SER A 249 -24.97 -8.82 -11.74
CA SER A 249 -23.96 -7.78 -11.54
C SER A 249 -22.99 -8.15 -10.42
N ILE A 250 -23.51 -8.65 -9.30
CA ILE A 250 -22.71 -9.09 -8.15
C ILE A 250 -21.77 -10.23 -8.55
N ASN A 251 -22.29 -11.24 -9.23
CA ASN A 251 -21.48 -12.37 -9.68
C ASN A 251 -20.40 -11.92 -10.67
N SER A 252 -20.78 -11.12 -11.67
CA SER A 252 -19.85 -10.61 -12.68
C SER A 252 -18.75 -9.76 -12.05
N PHE A 253 -19.08 -8.93 -11.06
CA PHE A 253 -18.11 -8.11 -10.33
C PHE A 253 -17.13 -8.99 -9.56
N ALA A 254 -17.64 -9.86 -8.68
CA ALA A 254 -16.79 -10.68 -7.82
C ALA A 254 -15.88 -11.61 -8.63
N ASP A 255 -16.42 -12.25 -9.68
CA ASP A 255 -15.64 -13.14 -10.54
C ASP A 255 -14.57 -12.34 -11.33
N SER A 256 -14.92 -11.14 -11.83
CA SER A 256 -13.95 -10.28 -12.52
C SER A 256 -12.80 -9.83 -11.61
N ILE A 257 -13.09 -9.42 -10.37
CA ILE A 257 -12.05 -9.04 -9.41
C ILE A 257 -11.16 -10.23 -9.07
N ALA A 258 -11.73 -11.41 -8.84
CA ALA A 258 -10.97 -12.62 -8.54
C ALA A 258 -10.06 -13.05 -9.72
N ASP A 259 -10.57 -12.99 -10.95
CA ASP A 259 -9.78 -13.32 -12.14
C ASP A 259 -8.63 -12.34 -12.37
N ARG A 260 -8.89 -11.04 -12.22
CA ARG A 260 -7.88 -9.98 -12.32
C ARG A 260 -6.80 -10.13 -11.24
N LEU A 261 -7.21 -10.44 -10.01
CA LEU A 261 -6.31 -10.75 -8.90
C LEU A 261 -5.39 -11.92 -9.23
N ASN A 262 -5.96 -13.04 -9.67
CA ASN A 262 -5.21 -14.23 -10.04
C ASN A 262 -4.22 -13.95 -11.19
N ASN A 263 -4.65 -13.18 -12.19
CA ASN A 263 -3.80 -12.77 -13.30
C ASN A 263 -2.62 -11.90 -12.83
N LEU A 264 -2.87 -10.88 -12.00
CA LEU A 264 -1.82 -10.01 -11.47
C LEU A 264 -0.82 -10.80 -10.62
N ILE A 265 -1.29 -11.64 -9.70
CA ILE A 265 -0.40 -12.44 -8.84
C ILE A 265 0.43 -13.42 -9.66
N GLY A 266 -0.18 -14.05 -10.68
CA GLY A 266 0.52 -14.97 -11.58
C GLY A 266 1.71 -14.34 -12.33
N GLN A 267 1.73 -13.01 -12.46
CA GLN A 267 2.81 -12.28 -13.12
C GLN A 267 3.82 -11.63 -12.17
N THR A 268 3.42 -11.36 -10.93
CA THR A 268 4.15 -10.41 -10.06
C THR A 268 4.74 -11.04 -8.81
N ARG A 269 4.31 -12.24 -8.43
CA ARG A 269 4.73 -12.89 -7.19
C ARG A 269 6.21 -13.29 -7.21
N VAL A 270 6.87 -13.20 -6.06
CA VAL A 270 8.23 -13.69 -5.80
C VAL A 270 8.31 -14.76 -4.72
#